data_AF-A0A482ZW95-F1
#
_entry.id   AF-A0A482ZW95-F1
#
_cell.length_a   1.000
_cell.length_b   1.000
_cell.length_c   1.000
_cell.angle_alpha   90.00
_cell.angle_beta   90.00
_cell.angle_gamma   90.00
#
_symmetry.space_group_name_H-M   'P 1'
#
loop_
_entity.id
_entity.type
_entity.pdbx_description
1 polymer ?
#
loop_
_entity_poly.entity_id
_entity_poly.type
_entity_poly.pdbx_seq_one_letter_code
_entity_poly.pdbx_strand_id
1 'polypeptide(L)'
;MNLSKQARELSDMVGWADSVIDKEYKVSDAFTVLKDRARAKYESTSNKNVAILHDAVNDLLSEIYRHDNDLTPSTFDDNDDSD
;
A
#
# COMPACT_ATOMS: atom_id res chain seq x y z
N MET A 1 -19.09 8.63 7.60
CA MET A 1 -17.63 8.40 7.68
C MET A 1 -17.04 8.66 6.31
N ASN A 2 -15.97 9.46 6.22
CA ASN A 2 -15.31 9.76 4.94
C ASN A 2 -14.12 8.82 4.77
N LEU A 3 -14.31 7.76 3.98
CA LEU A 3 -13.32 6.69 3.77
C LEU A 3 -11.98 7.25 3.27
N SER A 4 -12.00 8.24 2.38
CA SER A 4 -10.79 8.88 1.86
C SER A 4 -10.00 9.60 2.95
N LYS A 5 -10.68 10.19 3.95
CA LYS A 5 -10.02 10.85 5.09
C LYS A 5 -9.31 9.83 5.97
N GLN A 6 -9.99 8.71 6.27
CA GLN A 6 -9.42 7.65 7.10
C GLN A 6 -8.25 6.94 6.41
N ALA A 7 -8.35 6.73 5.09
CA ALA A 7 -7.26 6.18 4.29
C ALA A 7 -6.01 7.07 4.34
N ARG A 8 -6.20 8.39 4.26
CA ARG A 8 -5.11 9.36 4.40
C ARG A 8 -4.49 9.33 5.80
N GLU A 9 -5.31 9.30 6.85
CA GLU A 9 -4.82 9.20 8.23
C GLU A 9 -3.99 7.91 8.45
N LEU A 10 -4.40 6.79 7.86
CA LEU A 10 -3.62 5.54 7.90
C LEU A 10 -2.33 5.64 7.08
N SER A 11 -2.36 6.29 5.93
CA SER A 11 -1.17 6.55 5.11
C SER A 11 -0.14 7.38 5.87
N ASP A 12 -0.58 8.43 6.57
CA ASP A 12 0.29 9.26 7.41
C ASP A 12 0.95 8.44 8.53
N MET A 13 0.20 7.49 9.13
CA MET A 13 0.73 6.58 10.14
C MET A 13 1.76 5.60 9.57
N VAL A 14 1.53 5.07 8.36
CA VAL A 14 2.48 4.18 7.66
C VAL A 14 3.82 4.89 7.48
N GLY A 15 3.81 6.14 7.03
CA GLY A 15 5.04 6.92 6.84
C GLY A 15 5.82 7.26 8.12
N TRP A 16 5.25 7.00 9.31
CA TRP A 16 5.92 7.20 10.61
C TRP A 16 6.35 5.88 11.27
N ALA A 17 6.15 4.73 10.62
CA ALA A 17 6.54 3.45 11.21
C ALA A 17 8.07 3.29 11.23
N ASP A 18 8.65 2.98 12.39
CA ASP A 18 10.11 2.86 12.56
C ASP A 18 10.70 1.57 11.94
N SER A 19 9.87 0.68 11.41
CA SER A 19 10.28 -0.60 10.85
C SER A 19 9.44 -1.00 9.66
N VAL A 20 9.94 -1.98 8.89
CA VAL A 20 9.19 -2.66 7.82
C VAL A 20 7.84 -3.13 8.37
N ILE A 21 6.77 -2.73 7.72
CA ILE A 21 5.38 -3.00 8.08
C ILE A 21 4.97 -4.37 7.58
N ASP A 22 5.35 -4.75 6.36
CA ASP A 22 4.88 -5.95 5.69
C ASP A 22 6.01 -6.92 5.33
N LYS A 23 6.83 -7.26 6.32
CA LYS A 23 7.99 -8.14 6.16
C LYS A 23 7.68 -9.52 5.56
N GLU A 24 6.46 -10.02 5.76
CA GLU A 24 6.01 -11.34 5.30
C GLU A 24 4.98 -11.25 4.16
N TYR A 25 4.79 -10.07 3.55
CA TYR A 25 3.83 -9.82 2.47
C TYR A 25 2.35 -10.07 2.82
N LYS A 26 2.04 -10.34 4.09
CA LYS A 26 0.68 -10.68 4.54
C LYS A 26 -0.29 -9.52 4.40
N VAL A 27 0.16 -8.30 4.66
CA VAL A 27 -0.68 -7.09 4.60
C VAL A 27 -0.95 -6.75 3.13
N SER A 28 0.09 -6.74 2.31
CA SER A 28 -0.02 -6.43 0.89
C SER A 28 -0.82 -7.47 0.11
N ASP A 29 -0.69 -8.76 0.45
CA ASP A 29 -1.53 -9.82 -0.12
C ASP A 29 -3.01 -9.61 0.23
N ALA A 30 -3.31 -9.35 1.51
CA ALA A 30 -4.68 -9.12 1.96
C ALA A 30 -5.30 -7.88 1.29
N PHE A 31 -4.53 -6.80 1.15
CA PHE A 31 -4.99 -5.56 0.54
C PHE A 31 -5.16 -5.70 -0.97
N THR A 32 -4.31 -6.48 -1.63
CA THR A 32 -4.46 -6.82 -3.05
C THR A 32 -5.77 -7.58 -3.27
N VAL A 33 -6.05 -8.61 -2.47
CA VAL A 33 -7.33 -9.35 -2.54
C VAL A 33 -8.52 -8.43 -2.30
N LEU A 34 -8.43 -7.51 -1.33
CA LEU A 34 -9.51 -6.58 -1.02
C LEU A 34 -9.75 -5.58 -2.17
N LYS A 35 -8.68 -5.02 -2.74
CA LYS A 35 -8.72 -4.13 -3.91
C LYS A 35 -9.39 -4.81 -5.09
N ASP A 36 -8.99 -6.04 -5.42
CA ASP A 36 -9.54 -6.78 -6.56
C ASP A 36 -11.02 -7.11 -6.36
N ARG A 37 -11.42 -7.48 -5.14
CA ARG A 37 -12.83 -7.68 -4.79
C ARG A 37 -13.64 -6.40 -4.88
N ALA A 38 -13.10 -5.27 -4.43
CA ALA A 38 -13.76 -3.98 -4.54
C ALA A 38 -13.96 -3.61 -6.01
N ARG A 39 -12.96 -3.80 -6.87
CA ARG A 39 -13.08 -3.59 -8.31
C ARG A 39 -14.20 -4.44 -8.93
N ALA A 40 -14.18 -5.75 -8.71
CA ALA A 40 -15.21 -6.65 -9.24
C ALA A 40 -16.63 -6.29 -8.73
N LYS A 41 -16.72 -5.84 -7.47
CA LYS A 41 -17.99 -5.38 -6.90
C LYS A 41 -18.44 -4.06 -7.51
N TYR A 42 -17.54 -3.14 -7.81
CA TYR A 42 -17.87 -1.91 -8.52
C TYR A 42 -18.35 -2.20 -9.93
N GLU A 43 -17.66 -3.06 -10.68
CA GLU A 43 -18.05 -3.44 -12.05
C GLU A 43 -19.47 -4.04 -12.11
N SER A 44 -19.87 -4.80 -11.08
CA SER A 44 -21.21 -5.41 -11.00
C SER A 44 -22.32 -4.50 -10.44
N THR A 45 -21.97 -3.42 -9.73
CA THR A 45 -22.97 -2.58 -9.03
C THR A 45 -22.95 -1.11 -9.41
N SER A 46 -21.90 -0.64 -10.09
CA SER A 46 -21.59 0.77 -10.33
C SER A 46 -21.66 1.66 -9.07
N ASN A 47 -21.49 1.06 -7.88
CA ASN A 47 -21.57 1.78 -6.62
C ASN A 47 -20.30 2.59 -6.38
N LYS A 48 -20.40 3.93 -6.51
CA LYS A 48 -19.27 4.86 -6.34
C LYS A 48 -18.56 4.74 -4.98
N ASN A 49 -19.25 4.33 -3.92
CA ASN A 49 -18.61 4.12 -2.61
C ASN A 49 -17.63 2.94 -2.64
N VAL A 50 -17.88 1.94 -3.48
CA VAL A 50 -16.97 0.80 -3.68
C VAL A 50 -15.74 1.21 -4.48
N ALA A 51 -15.90 2.10 -5.47
CA ALA A 51 -14.76 2.68 -6.18
C ALA A 51 -13.87 3.51 -5.23
N ILE A 52 -14.46 4.33 -4.36
CA ILE A 52 -13.71 5.08 -3.33
C ILE A 52 -12.94 4.13 -2.39
N LEU A 53 -13.54 3.00 -2.01
CA LEU A 53 -12.84 1.99 -1.20
C LEU A 53 -11.66 1.36 -1.96
N HIS A 54 -11.85 1.01 -3.24
CA HIS A 54 -10.78 0.50 -4.08
C HIS A 54 -9.59 1.47 -4.11
N ASP A 55 -9.85 2.74 -4.38
CA ASP A 55 -8.82 3.77 -4.50
C ASP A 55 -8.08 3.96 -3.16
N ALA A 56 -8.84 4.06 -2.06
CA ALA A 56 -8.28 4.15 -0.72
C ALA A 56 -7.36 2.98 -0.34
N VAL A 57 -7.75 1.75 -0.67
CA VAL A 57 -6.93 0.54 -0.41
C VAL A 57 -5.69 0.53 -1.30
N ASN A 58 -5.82 0.96 -2.56
CA ASN A 58 -4.69 1.02 -3.48
C ASN A 58 -3.65 2.08 -3.07
N ASP A 59 -4.10 3.24 -2.58
CA ASP A 59 -3.21 4.29 -2.08
C ASP A 59 -2.43 3.80 -0.85
N LEU A 60 -3.13 3.18 0.12
CA LEU A 60 -2.50 2.66 1.32
C LEU A 60 -1.50 1.52 1.02
N LEU A 61 -1.83 0.63 0.09
CA LEU A 61 -0.91 -0.43 -0.36
C LEU A 61 0.37 0.16 -0.97
N SER A 62 0.21 1.21 -1.78
CA SER A 62 1.35 1.88 -2.43
C SER A 62 2.26 2.55 -1.41
N GLU A 63 1.68 3.16 -0.37
CA GLU A 63 2.46 3.78 0.71
C GLU A 63 3.22 2.74 1.54
N ILE A 64 2.61 1.59 1.86
CA ILE A 64 3.28 0.49 2.57
C ILE A 64 4.48 -0.01 1.76
N TYR A 65 4.30 -0.24 0.45
CA TYR A 65 5.41 -0.67 -0.41
C TYR A 65 6.53 0.35 -0.48
N ARG A 66 6.19 1.64 -0.59
CA ARG A 66 7.18 2.72 -0.63
C ARG A 66 7.97 2.77 0.69
N HIS A 67 7.27 2.78 1.81
CA HIS A 67 7.86 2.82 3.15
C HIS A 67 8.80 1.63 3.40
N ASP A 68 8.34 0.42 3.12
CA ASP A 68 9.13 -0.79 3.34
C ASP A 68 10.37 -0.81 2.44
N ASN A 69 10.25 -0.40 1.17
CA ASN A 69 11.39 -0.27 0.25
C ASN A 69 12.39 0.80 0.70
N ASP A 70 11.92 1.94 1.22
CA ASP A 70 12.78 3.02 1.73
C ASP A 70 13.59 2.55 2.96
N LEU A 71 13.04 1.64 3.77
CA LEU A 71 13.72 1.03 4.93
C LEU A 71 14.57 -0.20 4.59
N THR A 72 14.31 -0.85 3.46
CA THR A 72 15.15 -1.92 2.90
C THR A 72 15.71 -1.49 1.56
N PRO A 73 16.53 -0.42 1.51
CA PRO A 73 17.17 -0.05 0.27
C PRO A 73 17.95 -1.26 -0.20
N SER A 74 17.63 -1.75 -1.39
CA SER A 74 18.42 -2.77 -2.06
C SER A 74 19.87 -2.33 -1.97
N THR A 75 20.71 -3.17 -1.35
CA THR A 75 22.16 -3.04 -1.40
C THR A 75 22.54 -3.06 -2.87
N PHE A 76 22.52 -1.90 -3.52
CA PHE A 76 23.32 -1.65 -4.69
C PHE A 76 24.74 -1.72 -4.17
N ASP A 77 25.31 -2.90 -4.37
CA ASP A 77 26.70 -3.22 -4.14
C ASP A 77 27.50 -2.36 -5.12
N ASP A 78 27.79 -1.11 -4.72
CA ASP A 78 28.85 -0.28 -5.30
C ASP A 78 30.19 -0.95 -4.93
N ASN A 79 30.45 -2.13 -5.48
CA ASN A 79 31.79 -2.61 -5.71
C ASN A 79 32.26 -2.01 -7.05
N ASP A 80 32.36 -0.68 -7.10
CA ASP A 80 33.15 0.05 -8.10
C ASP A 80 34.44 0.56 -7.43
N ASP A 81 35.17 -0.39 -6.85
CA ASP A 81 36.56 -0.20 -6.41
C ASP A 81 37.36 -1.41 -6.90
N SER A 82 37.95 -1.28 -8.07
CA SER A 82 39.14 -2.04 -8.48
C SER A 82 39.92 -1.20 -9.50
N ASP A 83 40.90 -0.47 -8.96
CA ASP A 83 42.07 0.12 -9.62
C ASP A 83 42.69 -0.75 -10.74
#